data_AF-A0A662VTQ0-F1
#
_entry.id   AF-A0A662VTQ0-F1
#
_cell.length_a   1.000
_cell.length_b   1.000
_cell.length_c   1.000
_cell.angle_alpha   90.00
_cell.angle_beta   90.00
_cell.angle_gamma   90.00
#
_symmetry.space_group_name_H-M   'P 1'
#
loop_
_entity.id
_entity.type
_entity.pdbx_description
1 polymer ?
#
loop_
_entity_poly.entity_id
_entity_poly.type
_entity_poly.pdbx_seq_one_letter_code
_entity_poly.pdbx_strand_id
1 'polypeptide(L)'
;MTRQNGVLERRYRMVAAKVGENKYAVLSLDSTNGKPSQYVVAYNSSRFQCNCPDFLKHIDKPYYACKHIVAVYRAVTKMDILSSEAIEIEVTKKVKIKRSNNGNNKDDGAVSKNNLPRYHHEILPSD
;
A
#
# COMPACT_ATOMS: atom_id res chain seq x y z
N MET A 1 -16.42 -5.35 -18.88
CA MET A 1 -16.92 -4.78 -17.61
C MET A 1 -17.73 -5.85 -16.90
N THR A 2 -17.26 -6.41 -15.79
CA THR A 2 -17.96 -7.48 -15.07
C THR A 2 -18.36 -6.99 -13.69
N ARG A 3 -19.66 -6.77 -13.51
CA ARG A 3 -20.28 -6.47 -12.22
C ARG A 3 -20.64 -7.78 -11.54
N GLN A 4 -19.92 -8.15 -10.48
CA GLN A 4 -20.41 -9.09 -9.49
C GLN A 4 -20.35 -8.38 -8.13
N ASN A 5 -21.52 -8.19 -7.52
CA ASN A 5 -21.73 -7.79 -6.13
C ASN A 5 -21.12 -6.46 -5.66
N GLY A 6 -21.71 -5.32 -6.03
CA GLY A 6 -21.79 -4.07 -5.23
C GLY A 6 -20.51 -3.40 -4.69
N VAL A 7 -19.33 -3.97 -4.94
CA VAL A 7 -18.04 -3.52 -4.46
C VAL A 7 -17.25 -3.12 -5.70
N LEU A 8 -16.99 -1.82 -5.85
CA LEU A 8 -16.10 -1.34 -6.90
C LEU A 8 -14.68 -1.68 -6.46
N GLU A 9 -13.99 -2.53 -7.21
CA GLU A 9 -12.57 -2.73 -7.02
C GLU A 9 -11.81 -1.69 -7.84
N ARG A 10 -10.94 -0.93 -7.16
CA ARG A 10 -10.03 0.01 -7.81
C ARG A 10 -8.62 -0.57 -7.82
N ARG A 11 -8.04 -0.66 -9.01
CA ARG A 11 -6.65 -1.07 -9.23
C ARG A 11 -5.77 0.16 -9.29
N TYR A 12 -4.58 0.07 -8.72
CA TYR A 12 -3.56 1.11 -8.74
C TYR A 12 -2.25 0.47 -9.19
N ARG A 13 -1.68 0.96 -10.29
CA ARG A 13 -0.32 0.59 -10.69
C ARG A 13 0.70 1.45 -9.97
N MET A 14 1.71 0.79 -9.42
CA MET A 14 2.78 1.43 -8.68
C MET A 14 4.12 0.85 -9.06
N VAL A 15 5.18 1.64 -9.04
CA VAL A 15 6.55 1.17 -9.13
C VAL A 15 7.22 1.38 -7.78
N ALA A 16 7.80 0.32 -7.21
CA ALA A 16 8.54 0.37 -5.96
C ALA A 16 10.02 0.07 -6.23
N ALA A 17 10.91 0.92 -5.70
CA ALA A 17 12.35 0.74 -5.82
C ALA A 17 13.00 0.88 -4.44
N LYS A 18 13.96 0.01 -4.12
CA LYS A 18 14.79 0.16 -2.92
C LYS A 18 15.77 1.31 -3.16
N VAL A 19 15.79 2.29 -2.27
CA VAL A 19 16.64 3.50 -2.39
C VAL A 19 17.63 3.64 -1.24
N GLY A 20 17.58 2.72 -0.29
CA GLY A 20 18.50 2.64 0.83
C GLY A 20 18.15 1.46 1.72
N GLU A 21 18.91 1.30 2.80
CA GLU A 21 18.57 0.32 3.82
C GLU A 21 17.20 0.66 4.42
N ASN A 22 16.28 -0.31 4.38
CA ASN A 22 14.92 -0.17 4.90
C ASN A 22 14.12 1.00 4.30
N LYS A 23 14.52 1.54 3.14
CA LYS A 23 13.88 2.69 2.49
C LYS A 23 13.53 2.39 1.04
N TYR A 24 12.30 2.77 0.67
CA TYR A 24 11.73 2.49 -0.63
C TYR A 24 11.08 3.76 -1.21
N ALA A 25 11.35 4.03 -2.48
CA ALA A 25 10.59 5.00 -3.26
C ALA A 25 9.43 4.28 -3.94
N VAL A 26 8.23 4.87 -3.87
CA VAL A 26 7.02 4.34 -4.50
C VAL A 26 6.42 5.39 -5.42
N LEU A 27 6.38 5.10 -6.72
CA LEU A 27 5.73 5.93 -7.72
C LEU A 27 4.33 5.38 -8.02
N SER A 28 3.29 6.15 -7.74
CA SER A 28 1.91 5.84 -8.13
C SER A 28 1.67 6.32 -9.55
N LEU A 29 1.50 5.40 -10.51
CA LEU A 29 1.31 5.73 -11.93
C LEU A 29 -0.11 6.24 -12.21
N ASP A 30 -1.12 5.61 -11.60
CA ASP A 30 -2.53 5.94 -11.77
C ASP A 30 -3.04 6.78 -10.58
N SER A 31 -2.37 7.90 -10.30
CA SER A 31 -2.79 8.80 -9.22
C SER A 31 -4.20 9.33 -9.45
N THR A 32 -4.93 9.57 -8.36
CA THR A 32 -6.30 10.11 -8.36
C THR A 32 -6.45 11.46 -9.10
N ASN A 33 -5.35 12.20 -9.31
CA ASN A 33 -5.32 13.51 -9.96
C ASN A 33 -4.74 13.49 -11.38
N GLY A 34 -4.52 12.30 -11.98
CA GLY A 34 -4.02 12.16 -13.35
C GLY A 34 -2.52 12.45 -13.55
N LYS A 35 -1.78 12.77 -12.48
CA LYS A 35 -0.32 12.95 -12.50
C LYS A 35 0.37 11.93 -11.61
N PRO A 36 1.45 11.27 -12.06
CA PRO A 36 2.24 10.39 -11.21
C PRO A 36 2.65 11.10 -9.92
N SER A 37 2.63 10.38 -8.81
CA SER A 37 3.01 10.93 -7.51
C SER A 37 3.98 9.99 -6.82
N GLN A 38 5.06 10.54 -6.28
CA GLN A 38 6.10 9.77 -5.60
C GLN A 38 5.97 9.93 -4.09
N TYR A 39 6.17 8.81 -3.38
CA TYR A 39 6.17 8.75 -1.92
C TYR A 39 7.36 7.93 -1.44
N VAL A 40 7.75 8.16 -0.18
CA VAL A 40 8.78 7.38 0.49
C VAL A 40 8.12 6.51 1.54
N VAL A 41 8.56 5.25 1.58
CA VAL A 41 8.19 4.26 2.59
C VAL A 41 9.45 3.79 3.29
N ALA A 42 9.48 3.88 4.62
CA ALA A 42 10.63 3.47 5.43
C ALA A 42 10.21 2.48 6.52
N TYR A 43 11.03 1.47 6.77
CA TYR A 43 10.84 0.52 7.88
C TYR A 43 11.62 1.00 9.10
N ASN A 44 10.93 1.22 10.23
CA ASN A 44 11.53 1.76 11.46
C ASN A 44 11.79 0.67 12.52
N SER A 45 12.25 -0.51 12.10
CA SER A 45 12.39 -1.75 12.90
C SER A 45 11.10 -2.37 13.46
N SER A 46 9.99 -1.63 13.53
CA SER A 46 8.70 -2.14 14.01
C SER A 46 7.62 -2.18 12.91
N ARG A 47 7.53 -1.15 12.08
CA ARG A 47 6.53 -1.07 11.00
C ARG A 47 7.01 -0.22 9.84
N PHE A 48 6.37 -0.38 8.68
CA PHE A 48 6.51 0.56 7.60
C PHE A 48 5.78 1.87 7.91
N GLN A 49 6.42 2.99 7.57
CA GLN A 49 5.86 4.33 7.63
C GLN A 49 5.88 4.94 6.23
N CYS A 50 4.85 5.70 5.88
CA CYS A 50 4.76 6.35 4.57
C CYS A 50 4.51 7.86 4.73
N ASN A 51 5.15 8.67 3.91
CA ASN A 51 4.93 10.12 3.91
C ASN A 51 3.65 10.57 3.17
N CYS A 52 2.81 9.65 2.70
CA CYS A 52 1.61 10.03 1.96
C CYS A 52 0.52 10.60 2.88
N PRO A 53 -0.33 11.54 2.39
CA PRO A 53 -1.37 12.15 3.21
C PRO A 53 -2.36 11.16 3.85
N ASP A 54 -2.64 10.04 3.16
CA ASP A 54 -3.55 8.99 3.65
C ASP A 54 -2.98 8.28 4.89
N PHE A 55 -1.67 8.04 4.91
CA PHE A 55 -0.99 7.46 6.08
C PHE A 55 -0.88 8.45 7.22
N LEU A 56 -0.52 9.71 6.93
CA LEU A 56 -0.37 10.75 7.96
C LEU A 56 -1.67 11.00 8.74
N LYS A 57 -2.83 10.94 8.07
CA LYS A 57 -4.16 10.99 8.71
C LYS A 57 -4.47 9.81 9.63
N HIS A 58 -3.73 8.72 9.49
CA HIS A 58 -3.97 7.44 10.16
C HIS A 58 -2.76 6.96 10.95
N ILE A 59 -1.80 7.84 11.23
CA ILE A 59 -0.51 7.47 11.84
C ILE A 59 -0.66 6.81 13.22
N ASP A 60 -1.69 7.21 13.97
CA ASP A 60 -2.02 6.69 15.30
C ASP A 60 -2.66 5.30 15.27
N LYS A 61 -3.06 4.81 14.10
CA LYS A 61 -3.61 3.45 13.94
C LYS A 61 -2.43 2.49 13.73
N PRO A 62 -2.08 1.62 14.71
CA PRO A 62 -0.83 0.85 14.70
C PRO A 62 -0.72 -0.08 13.48
N TYR A 63 -1.84 -0.68 13.07
CA TYR A 63 -1.91 -1.64 11.96
C TYR A 63 -2.40 -1.04 10.63
N TYR A 64 -2.47 0.28 10.52
CA TYR A 64 -2.91 0.90 9.28
C TYR A 64 -1.81 0.84 8.23
N ALA A 65 -2.13 0.32 7.04
CA ALA A 65 -1.27 0.33 5.87
C ALA A 65 -1.96 1.08 4.73
N CYS A 66 -1.35 2.15 4.24
CA CYS A 66 -1.80 2.81 3.03
C CYS A 66 -1.45 1.96 1.80
N LYS A 67 -2.02 2.30 0.64
CA LYS A 67 -1.78 1.59 -0.61
C LYS A 67 -0.29 1.51 -1.01
N HIS A 68 0.54 2.49 -0.64
CA HIS A 68 1.98 2.48 -0.93
C HIS A 68 2.75 1.50 -0.05
N ILE A 69 2.37 1.38 1.23
CA ILE A 69 2.94 0.36 2.12
C ILE A 69 2.60 -1.04 1.61
N VAL A 70 1.36 -1.25 1.16
CA VAL A 70 0.94 -2.52 0.54
C VAL A 70 1.76 -2.81 -0.72
N ALA A 71 2.05 -1.79 -1.55
CA ALA A 71 2.92 -1.97 -2.71
C ALA A 71 4.34 -2.40 -2.32
N VAL A 72 4.93 -1.79 -1.29
CA VAL A 72 6.26 -2.16 -0.79
C VAL A 72 6.27 -3.57 -0.23
N TYR A 73 5.27 -3.98 0.56
CA TYR A 73 5.19 -5.36 1.02
C TYR A 73 5.22 -6.36 -0.14
N ARG A 74 4.39 -6.11 -1.17
CA ARG A 74 4.35 -6.96 -2.38
C ARG A 74 5.66 -6.92 -3.18
N ALA A 75 6.31 -5.76 -3.22
CA ALA A 75 7.58 -5.58 -3.89
C ALA A 75 8.69 -6.36 -3.15
N VAL A 76 8.82 -6.20 -1.83
CA VAL A 76 9.84 -6.90 -1.03
C VAL A 76 9.69 -8.41 -1.15
N THR A 77 8.45 -8.94 -1.08
CA THR A 77 8.22 -10.39 -1.29
C THR A 77 8.59 -10.89 -2.69
N LYS A 78 8.72 -9.99 -3.67
CA LYS A 78 9.17 -10.30 -5.03
C LYS A 78 10.64 -9.95 -5.27
N MET A 79 11.20 -8.98 -4.54
CA MET A 79 12.58 -8.51 -4.62
C MET A 79 13.57 -9.52 -4.03
N ASP A 80 13.16 -10.33 -3.05
CA ASP A 80 14.00 -11.46 -2.60
C ASP A 80 14.28 -12.47 -3.73
N ILE A 81 13.56 -12.38 -4.85
CA ILE A 81 13.69 -13.25 -6.04
C ILE A 81 14.39 -12.52 -7.22
N LEU A 82 14.40 -11.18 -7.23
CA LEU A 82 14.85 -10.36 -8.36
C LEU A 82 15.82 -9.29 -7.85
N SER A 83 17.04 -9.31 -8.41
CA SER A 83 18.07 -8.26 -8.34
C SER A 83 17.48 -6.85 -8.21
N SER A 84 18.15 -5.98 -7.44
CA SER A 84 17.91 -4.59 -6.98
C SER A 84 17.19 -3.57 -7.89
N GLU A 85 16.26 -4.00 -8.72
CA GLU A 85 15.57 -3.23 -9.73
C GLU A 85 14.23 -2.71 -9.22
N ALA A 86 13.73 -1.67 -9.87
CA ALA A 86 12.41 -1.13 -9.61
C ALA A 86 11.34 -2.13 -10.10
N ILE A 87 10.40 -2.50 -9.24
CA ILE A 87 9.36 -3.49 -9.55
C ILE A 87 8.00 -2.79 -9.70
N GLU A 88 7.30 -3.09 -10.78
CA GLU A 88 5.91 -2.70 -10.95
C GLU A 88 4.95 -3.65 -10.20
N ILE A 89 4.04 -3.07 -9.44
CA ILE A 89 3.09 -3.73 -8.55
C ILE A 89 1.70 -3.15 -8.79
N GLU A 90 0.73 -4.04 -9.05
CA GLU A 90 -0.68 -3.68 -8.99
C GLU A 90 -1.19 -3.85 -7.55
N VAL A 91 -1.89 -2.84 -7.03
CA VAL A 91 -2.58 -2.86 -5.74
C VAL A 91 -4.08 -2.73 -5.97
N THR A 92 -4.86 -3.69 -5.43
CA THR A 92 -6.33 -3.68 -5.48
C THR A 92 -6.91 -3.17 -4.16
N LYS A 93 -7.82 -2.20 -4.23
CA LYS A 93 -8.60 -1.69 -3.08
C LYS A 93 -10.09 -1.87 -3.35
N LYS A 94 -10.77 -2.53 -2.41
CA LYS A 94 -12.23 -2.62 -2.40
C LYS A 94 -12.80 -1.26 -1.95
N VAL A 95 -13.63 -0.66 -2.79
CA VAL A 95 -14.36 0.57 -2.50
C VAL A 95 -15.80 0.19 -2.22
N LYS A 96 -16.29 0.52 -1.01
CA LYS A 96 -17.70 0.40 -0.69
C LYS A 96 -18.43 1.58 -1.34
N ILE A 97 -19.34 1.30 -2.26
CA ILE A 97 -20.28 2.31 -2.75
C ILE A 97 -21.26 2.59 -1.60
N LYS A 98 -21.16 3.75 -0.95
CA LYS A 98 -22.30 4.24 -0.15
C LYS A 98 -23.39 4.65 -1.14
N ARG A 99 -24.61 4.08 -1.01
CA ARG A 99 -25.80 4.66 -1.62
C ARG A 99 -25.91 6.09 -1.06
N SER A 100 -25.82 7.07 -1.95
CA SER A 100 -25.85 8.49 -1.61
C SER A 100 -27.21 8.82 -0.99
N ASN A 101 -27.22 9.25 0.27
CA ASN A 101 -28.11 10.30 0.72
C ASN A 101 -27.20 11.42 1.23
N ASN A 102 -27.22 12.50 0.47
CA ASN A 102 -26.77 13.86 0.75
C ASN A 102 -25.91 14.07 2.01
N GLY A 103 -24.67 14.51 1.84
CA GLY A 103 -23.84 15.02 2.94
C GLY A 103 -22.35 14.79 2.73
N ASN A 104 -21.64 15.87 2.40
CA ASN A 104 -20.19 16.02 2.42
C ASN A 104 -19.47 15.06 3.36
N ASN A 105 -18.65 14.14 2.83
CA ASN A 105 -17.63 13.48 3.65
C ASN A 105 -16.45 13.02 2.79
N LYS A 106 -15.26 13.47 3.19
CA LYS A 106 -13.96 13.10 2.63
C LYS A 106 -13.72 11.61 2.90
N ASP A 107 -13.36 10.88 1.84
CA ASP A 107 -13.17 9.43 1.87
C ASP A 107 -12.01 8.97 2.78
N ASP A 108 -12.34 8.31 3.88
CA ASP A 108 -11.40 7.57 4.74
C ASP A 108 -11.36 6.10 4.30
N GLY A 109 -10.57 5.82 3.27
CA GLY A 109 -10.39 4.46 2.77
C GLY A 109 -9.37 3.66 3.58
N ALA A 110 -9.79 3.00 4.65
CA ALA A 110 -8.96 1.97 5.28
C ALA A 110 -8.86 0.71 4.38
N VAL A 111 -7.64 0.24 4.13
CA VAL A 111 -7.41 -1.04 3.43
C VAL A 111 -7.93 -2.18 4.33
N SER A 112 -8.72 -3.09 3.74
CA SER A 112 -9.29 -4.23 4.45
C SER A 112 -8.19 -5.14 5.02
N LYS A 113 -8.37 -5.57 6.28
CA LYS A 113 -7.44 -6.43 7.05
C LYS A 113 -7.04 -7.73 6.34
N ASN A 114 -7.79 -8.14 5.31
CA ASN A 114 -7.55 -9.39 4.59
C ASN A 114 -6.43 -9.30 3.53
N ASN A 115 -5.82 -8.13 3.33
CA ASN A 115 -4.73 -7.94 2.37
C ASN A 115 -3.35 -7.75 3.02
N LEU A 116 -3.24 -7.82 4.36
CA LEU A 116 -1.94 -7.89 5.02
C LEU A 116 -1.54 -9.36 5.23
N PRO A 117 -0.38 -9.80 4.73
CA PRO A 117 0.16 -11.09 5.11
C PRO A 117 0.44 -11.10 6.63
N ARG A 118 -0.04 -12.15 7.32
CA ARG A 118 0.34 -12.44 8.70
C ARG A 118 1.71 -13.13 8.66
N TYR A 119 2.74 -12.49 9.20
CA TYR A 119 4.03 -13.15 9.40
C TYR A 119 4.15 -13.59 10.86
N HIS A 120 4.38 -14.89 11.04
CA HIS A 120 4.99 -15.44 12.25
C HIS A 120 6.49 -15.18 12.15
N HIS A 121 7.07 -14.58 13.19
CA HIS A 121 8.52 -14.49 13.33
C HIS A 121 9.05 -15.88 13.68
N GLU A 122 9.65 -16.58 12.71
CA GLU A 122 10.59 -17.64 13.03
C GLU A 122 11.96 -17.00 13.16
N ILE A 123 12.48 -17.01 14.40
CA ILE A 123 13.82 -16.57 14.74
C ILE A 123 14.75 -17.72 14.31
N LEU A 124 15.54 -17.51 13.26
CA LEU A 124 16.62 -18.44 12.91
C LEU A 124 17.69 -18.38 14.02
N PRO A 125 18.18 -19.53 14.52
CA PRO A 125 19.30 -19.54 15.45
C PRO A 125 20.58 -19.11 14.72
N SER A 126 21.40 -18.32 15.40
CA SER A 126 22.76 -17.99 14.96
C SER A 126 23.69 -19.12 15.40
N ASP A 127 24.52 -19.61 14.47
CA ASP A 127 25.61 -20.58 14.72
C ASP A 127 26.63 -20.07 15.74
#